data_AF-A0A1E1WEX8-F1
#
_entry.id   AF-A0A1E1WEX8-F1
#
_cell.length_a   1.000
_cell.length_b   1.000
_cell.length_c   1.000
_cell.angle_alpha   90.00
_cell.angle_beta   90.00
_cell.angle_gamma   90.00
#
_symmetry.space_group_name_H-M   'P 1'
#
loop_
_entity.id
_entity.type
_entity.pdbx_description
1 polymer ?
#
loop_
_entity_poly.entity_id
_entity_poly.type
_entity_poly.pdbx_seq_one_letter_code
_entity_poly.pdbx_strand_id
1 'polypeptide(L)'
;MTDCKSPEDMKQLVTKMREWLNSQPHLPKDVDDRILERFVHSCYFNLEKAQTAADLFFTIRGASPELLSNRDPTSPAMVKALKIVLLFKLIFIFIKYLRQSNYKPFNAECTFLKV
;
A
#
# COMPACT_ATOMS: atom_id res chain seq x y z
N MET A 1 -7.81 -7.59 12.44
CA MET A 1 -6.38 -7.90 12.61
C MET A 1 -6.12 -9.17 11.81
N THR A 2 -5.62 -9.08 10.57
CA THR A 2 -5.31 -10.29 9.80
C THR A 2 -4.01 -10.86 10.33
N ASP A 3 -4.08 -12.13 10.70
CA ASP A 3 -2.99 -12.95 11.21
C ASP A 3 -1.74 -12.86 10.32
N CYS A 4 -0.57 -12.84 10.93
CA CYS A 4 0.71 -12.73 10.24
C CYS A 4 1.01 -14.05 9.52
N LYS A 5 0.44 -14.24 8.33
CA LYS A 5 0.71 -15.42 7.50
C LYS A 5 2.22 -15.60 7.30
N SER A 6 2.68 -16.84 7.37
CA SER A 6 4.08 -17.17 7.29
C SER A 6 4.66 -16.76 5.91
N PRO A 7 5.97 -16.49 5.80
CA PRO A 7 6.59 -16.13 4.53
C PRO A 7 6.42 -17.22 3.45
N GLU A 8 6.17 -18.47 3.83
CA GLU A 8 5.93 -19.56 2.89
C GLU A 8 4.50 -19.53 2.31
N ASP A 9 3.51 -19.13 3.11
CA ASP A 9 2.13 -18.94 2.63
C ASP A 9 2.03 -17.81 1.61
N MET A 10 2.87 -16.78 1.77
CA MET A 10 2.95 -15.66 0.83
C MET A 10 3.40 -16.13 -0.56
N LYS A 11 4.45 -16.95 -0.63
CA LYS A 11 4.95 -17.49 -1.90
C LYS A 11 3.89 -18.32 -2.61
N GLN A 12 3.18 -19.18 -1.88
CA GLN A 12 2.11 -20.00 -2.46
C GLN A 12 0.99 -19.15 -3.07
N LEU A 13 0.61 -18.06 -2.40
CA LEU A 13 -0.39 -17.12 -2.91
C LEU A 13 0.09 -16.39 -4.17
N VAL A 14 1.36 -15.99 -4.21
CA VAL A 14 1.98 -15.35 -5.39
C VAL A 14 2.01 -16.33 -6.57
N THR A 15 2.37 -17.59 -6.36
CA THR A 15 2.34 -18.63 -7.41
C THR A 15 0.94 -18.79 -7.98
N LYS A 16 -0.09 -18.91 -7.14
CA LYS A 16 -1.50 -18.99 -7.58
C LYS A 16 -1.93 -17.75 -8.34
N MET A 17 -1.47 -16.58 -7.91
CA MET A 17 -1.77 -15.32 -8.60
C MET A 17 -1.09 -15.24 -9.97
N ARG A 18 0.14 -15.77 -10.11
CA ARG A 18 0.86 -15.86 -11.38
C ARG A 18 0.20 -16.85 -12.35
N GLU A 19 -0.23 -18.00 -11.87
CA GLU A 19 -1.00 -18.96 -12.67
C GLU A 19 -2.28 -18.33 -13.21
N TRP A 20 -3.03 -17.61 -12.35
CA TRP A 20 -4.21 -16.87 -12.78
C TRP A 20 -3.88 -15.79 -13.80
N LEU A 21 -2.80 -15.02 -13.62
CA LEU A 21 -2.37 -14.00 -14.56
C LEU A 21 -2.09 -14.58 -15.96
N ASN A 22 -1.44 -15.75 -16.01
CA ASN A 22 -1.15 -16.46 -17.26
C ASN A 22 -2.39 -17.01 -17.95
N SER A 23 -3.46 -17.29 -17.19
CA SER A 23 -4.74 -17.76 -17.75
C SER A 23 -5.48 -16.67 -18.54
N GLN A 24 -5.22 -15.39 -18.24
CA GLN A 24 -5.91 -14.25 -18.83
C GLN A 24 -5.08 -13.66 -20.00
N PRO A 25 -5.55 -13.74 -21.25
CA PRO A 25 -4.76 -13.32 -22.42
C PRO A 25 -4.66 -11.80 -22.57
N HIS A 26 -5.56 -11.01 -21.96
CA HIS A 26 -5.56 -9.54 -22.02
C HIS A 26 -4.60 -8.90 -21.02
N LEU A 27 -4.08 -9.67 -20.06
CA LEU A 27 -3.16 -9.17 -19.03
C LEU A 27 -1.70 -9.31 -19.47
N PRO A 28 -0.83 -8.39 -19.04
CA PRO A 28 0.60 -8.50 -19.31
C PRO A 28 1.20 -9.72 -18.57
N LYS A 29 2.00 -10.51 -19.28
CA LYS A 29 2.63 -11.74 -18.73
C LYS A 29 3.96 -11.46 -18.03
N ASP A 30 4.63 -10.38 -18.41
CA ASP A 30 5.93 -9.94 -17.88
C ASP A 30 5.77 -9.05 -16.62
N VAL A 31 5.02 -9.52 -15.64
CA VAL A 31 4.88 -8.85 -14.34
C VAL A 31 5.94 -9.38 -13.38
N ASP A 32 6.56 -8.51 -12.58
CA ASP A 32 7.53 -8.91 -11.54
C ASP A 32 6.81 -9.49 -10.31
N ASP A 33 7.41 -10.48 -9.65
CA ASP A 33 6.82 -11.14 -8.47
C ASP A 33 6.58 -10.15 -7.31
N ARG A 34 7.42 -9.12 -7.19
CA ARG A 34 7.24 -8.05 -6.19
C ARG A 34 5.94 -7.27 -6.36
N ILE A 35 5.46 -7.14 -7.60
CA ILE A 35 4.19 -6.48 -7.91
C ILE A 35 3.03 -7.38 -7.47
N LEU A 36 3.12 -8.69 -7.75
CA LEU A 36 2.11 -9.67 -7.33
C LEU A 36 2.03 -9.75 -5.80
N GLU A 37 3.18 -9.80 -5.11
CA GLU A 37 3.27 -9.72 -3.65
C GLU A 37 2.56 -8.47 -3.10
N ARG A 38 2.76 -7.32 -3.76
CA ARG A 38 2.12 -6.05 -3.36
C ARG A 38 0.59 -6.15 -3.43
N PHE A 39 0.04 -6.75 -4.48
CA PHE A 39 -1.40 -6.93 -4.62
C PHE A 39 -1.95 -7.86 -3.54
N VAL A 40 -1.33 -9.03 -3.35
CA VAL A 40 -1.73 -9.99 -2.31
C VAL A 40 -1.69 -9.34 -0.93
N HIS A 41 -0.62 -8.60 -0.61
CA HIS A 41 -0.47 -7.89 0.66
C HIS A 41 -1.53 -6.78 0.82
N SER A 42 -1.81 -6.00 -0.23
CA SER A 42 -2.79 -4.91 -0.20
C SER A 42 -4.23 -5.40 0.01
N CYS A 43 -4.52 -6.63 -0.41
CA CYS A 43 -5.83 -7.27 -0.27
C CYS A 43 -5.91 -8.19 0.95
N TYR A 44 -5.02 -8.02 1.93
CA TYR A 44 -4.97 -8.81 3.16
C TYR A 44 -4.97 -10.33 2.90
N PHE A 45 -4.21 -10.76 1.90
CA PHE A 45 -4.04 -12.16 1.51
C PHE A 45 -5.32 -12.86 1.00
N ASN A 46 -6.31 -12.09 0.56
CA ASN A 46 -7.48 -12.61 -0.16
C ASN A 46 -7.18 -12.62 -1.67
N LEU A 47 -7.15 -13.82 -2.26
CA LEU A 47 -6.75 -14.02 -3.65
C LEU A 47 -7.75 -13.42 -4.65
N GLU A 48 -9.06 -13.62 -4.45
CA GLU A 48 -10.09 -13.10 -5.36
C GLU A 48 -10.07 -11.57 -5.40
N LYS A 49 -9.93 -10.92 -4.24
CA LYS A 49 -9.81 -9.46 -4.16
C LYS A 49 -8.53 -8.96 -4.84
N ALA A 50 -7.42 -9.69 -4.69
CA ALA A 50 -6.16 -9.35 -5.32
C ALA A 50 -6.24 -9.48 -6.85
N GLN A 51 -6.92 -10.50 -7.36
CA GLN A 51 -7.17 -10.69 -8.80
C GLN A 51 -7.98 -9.53 -9.39
N THR A 52 -9.12 -9.18 -8.77
CA THR A 52 -9.94 -8.05 -9.21
C THR A 52 -9.17 -6.72 -9.17
N ALA A 53 -8.38 -6.50 -8.12
CA ALA A 53 -7.56 -5.30 -8.01
C ALA A 53 -6.46 -5.23 -9.08
N ALA A 54 -5.82 -6.36 -9.39
CA ALA A 54 -4.81 -6.45 -10.45
C ALA A 54 -5.41 -6.23 -11.84
N ASP A 55 -6.54 -6.87 -12.14
CA ASP A 55 -7.25 -6.70 -13.42
C ASP A 55 -7.65 -5.24 -13.66
N LEU A 56 -8.24 -4.60 -12.64
CA LEU A 56 -8.58 -3.18 -12.69
C LEU A 56 -7.35 -2.29 -12.89
N PHE A 57 -6.25 -2.59 -12.19
CA PHE A 57 -5.01 -1.83 -12.32
C PHE A 57 -4.44 -1.87 -13.73
N PHE A 58 -4.35 -3.06 -14.34
CA PHE A 58 -3.83 -3.20 -15.70
C PHE A 58 -4.77 -2.59 -16.74
N THR A 59 -6.09 -2.74 -16.55
CA THR A 59 -7.11 -2.16 -17.42
C THR A 59 -7.05 -0.64 -17.43
N ILE A 60 -7.04 0.01 -16.26
CA ILE A 60 -6.98 1.48 -16.17
C ILE A 60 -5.67 2.00 -16.78
N ARG A 61 -4.57 1.29 -16.54
CA ARG A 61 -3.25 1.69 -17.06
C ARG A 61 -3.17 1.57 -18.59
N GLY A 62 -3.83 0.58 -19.19
CA GLY A 62 -3.96 0.44 -20.63
C GLY A 62 -4.94 1.45 -21.24
N ALA A 63 -6.04 1.75 -20.55
CA ALA A 63 -7.08 2.65 -21.04
C ALA A 63 -6.68 4.14 -21.01
N SER A 64 -5.82 4.55 -20.07
CA SER A 64 -5.45 5.96 -19.89
C SER A 64 -3.93 6.17 -19.82
N PRO A 65 -3.20 5.90 -20.92
CA PRO A 65 -1.76 6.06 -20.96
C PRO A 65 -1.32 7.52 -20.78
N GLU A 66 -2.14 8.50 -21.18
CA GLU A 66 -1.88 9.94 -20.99
C GLU A 66 -1.74 10.36 -19.52
N LEU A 67 -2.42 9.66 -18.61
CA LEU A 67 -2.38 9.96 -17.17
C LEU A 67 -1.28 9.19 -16.45
N LEU A 68 -0.94 7.98 -16.94
CA LEU A 68 -0.16 6.99 -16.19
C LEU A 68 1.18 6.62 -16.85
N SER A 69 1.44 7.06 -18.08
CA SER A 69 2.70 6.83 -18.81
C SER A 69 3.54 8.11 -18.91
N ASN A 70 4.86 7.98 -19.10
CA ASN A 70 5.81 9.10 -19.33
C ASN A 70 5.77 10.22 -18.27
N ARG A 71 5.59 9.87 -16.99
CA ARG A 71 5.65 10.84 -15.90
C ARG A 71 7.10 11.28 -15.67
N ASP A 72 7.41 12.50 -16.08
CA ASP A 72 8.69 13.13 -15.76
C ASP A 72 8.64 13.80 -14.37
N PRO A 73 9.43 13.32 -13.39
CA PRO A 73 9.47 13.90 -12.05
C PRO A 73 10.07 15.31 -12.02
N THR A 74 10.80 15.71 -13.06
CA THR A 74 11.40 17.05 -13.19
C THR A 74 10.47 18.06 -13.85
N SER A 75 9.37 17.59 -14.46
CA SER A 75 8.39 18.49 -15.08
C SER A 75 7.77 19.44 -14.05
N PRO A 76 7.60 20.74 -14.38
CA PRO A 76 7.14 21.73 -13.43
C PRO A 76 5.73 21.44 -12.88
N ALA A 77 4.86 20.80 -13.69
CA ALA A 77 3.55 20.35 -13.25
C ALA A 77 3.64 19.24 -12.19
N MET A 78 4.52 18.25 -12.38
CA MET A 78 4.71 17.15 -11.44
C MET A 78 5.38 17.64 -10.14
N VAL A 79 6.40 18.50 -10.24
CA VAL A 79 7.06 19.09 -9.06
C VAL A 79 6.09 19.88 -8.20
N LYS A 80 5.17 20.64 -8.82
CA LYS A 80 4.12 21.37 -8.08
C LYS A 80 3.18 20.42 -7.35
N ALA A 81 2.72 19.37 -8.02
CA ALA A 81 1.86 18.35 -7.41
C ALA A 81 2.58 17.62 -6.26
N LEU A 82 3.84 17.22 -6.45
CA LEU A 82 4.65 16.55 -5.44
C LEU A 82 4.86 17.43 -4.21
N LYS A 83 5.15 18.73 -4.37
CA LYS A 83 5.27 19.66 -3.24
C LYS A 83 4.00 19.70 -2.38
N ILE A 84 2.82 19.74 -3.01
CA ILE A 84 1.54 19.74 -2.29
C ILE A 84 1.34 18.44 -1.51
N VAL A 85 1.60 17.28 -2.12
CA VAL A 85 1.46 15.97 -1.46
C VAL A 85 2.44 15.83 -0.29
N LEU A 86 3.68 16.29 -0.45
CA LEU A 86 4.70 16.27 0.61
C LEU A 86 4.34 17.18 1.77
N LEU A 87 3.78 18.37 1.49
CA LEU A 87 3.26 19.27 2.53
C LEU A 87 2.12 18.62 3.32
N PHE A 88 1.19 17.94 2.64
CA PHE A 88 0.10 17.24 3.33
C PHE A 88 0.62 16.11 4.22
N LYS A 89 1.64 15.37 3.77
CA LYS A 89 2.31 14.35 4.58
C LYS A 89 2.99 14.95 5.81
N LEU A 90 3.66 16.10 5.65
CA LEU A 90 4.30 16.81 6.76
C LEU A 90 3.26 17.35 7.74
N ILE A 91 2.14 17.89 7.27
CA ILE A 91 1.00 18.33 8.10
C ILE A 91 0.43 17.15 8.89
N PHE A 92 0.27 15.98 8.27
CA PHE A 92 -0.26 14.81 8.97
C PHE A 92 0.71 14.28 10.05
N ILE A 93 2.01 14.30 9.78
CA ILE A 93 3.07 13.97 10.75
C ILE A 93 3.10 15.01 11.87
N PHE A 94 3.04 16.31 11.53
CA PHE A 94 3.05 17.41 12.49
C PHE A 94 1.80 17.39 13.39
N ILE A 95 0.60 17.12 12.85
CA ILE A 95 -0.63 16.93 13.64
C ILE A 95 -0.50 15.68 14.54
N LYS A 96 0.11 14.59 14.07
CA LYS A 96 0.41 13.42 14.92
C LYS A 96 1.40 13.76 16.03
N TYR A 97 2.44 14.54 15.73
CA TYR A 97 3.45 14.99 16.68
C TYR A 97 2.86 15.94 17.74
N LEU A 98 2.06 16.94 17.32
CA LEU A 98 1.36 17.85 18.25
C LEU A 98 0.31 17.13 19.12
N ARG A 99 -0.30 16.05 18.61
CA ARG A 99 -1.18 15.19 19.40
C ARG A 99 -0.41 14.40 20.47
N GLN A 100 0.81 13.96 20.19
CA GLN A 100 1.68 13.32 21.20
C GLN A 100 2.18 14.33 22.24
N SER A 101 2.50 15.56 21.84
CA SER A 101 2.98 16.60 22.76
C SER A 101 1.91 17.14 23.73
N ASN A 102 0.62 16.95 23.43
CA ASN A 102 -0.49 17.31 24.34
C ASN A 102 -0.98 16.12 25.20
N TYR A 103 -0.29 14.98 25.15
CA TYR A 103 -0.58 13.86 26.04
C TYR A 103 -0.04 14.18 27.45
N LYS A 104 -0.80 14.92 28.25
CA LYS A 104 -0.55 15.00 29.70
C LYS A 104 -0.86 13.62 30.29
N PRO A 105 0.07 12.96 31.01
CA PRO A 105 -0.29 11.78 31.78
C PRO A 105 -1.30 12.20 32.86
N PHE A 106 -2.50 11.62 32.79
CA PHE A 106 -3.50 11.75 33.83
C PHE A 106 -2.96 11.07 35.09
N ASN A 107 -2.77 11.89 36.12
CA ASN A 107 -2.19 11.51 37.41
C ASN A 107 -3.01 10.37 38.02
N ALA A 108 -2.37 9.25 38.32
CA ALA A 108 -2.92 8.21 39.19
C ALA A 108 -1.87 7.91 40.25
N GLU A 109 -1.81 8.78 41.25
CA GLU A 109 -1.48 8.35 42.61
C GLU A 109 -2.52 7.30 43.03
N CYS A 110 -2.13 6.03 43.05
CA CYS A 110 -2.74 4.99 43.87
C CYS A 110 -1.66 3.96 44.18
N THR A 111 -0.94 4.23 45.26
CA THR A 111 -0.36 3.33 46.25
C THR A 111 -0.29 1.84 45.89
N PHE A 112 0.91 1.25 45.88
CA PHE A 112 1.26 0.19 46.85
C PHE A 112 2.76 -0.13 46.77
N LEU A 113 3.51 0.46 47.72
CA LEU A 113 4.83 0.02 48.14
C LEU A 113 4.61 -0.89 49.37
N LYS A 114 5.16 -2.11 49.30
CA LYS A 114 5.67 -2.93 50.42
C LYS A 114 4.72 -3.41 51.54
N VAL A 115 4.72 -4.75 51.65
CA VAL A 115 4.47 -5.62 52.82
C VAL A 115 3.02 -5.91 53.16
#